data_AF-A0A1B7W7Z7-F1
#
_entry.id   AF-A0A1B7W7Z7-F1
#
_cell.length_a   1.000
_cell.length_b   1.000
_cell.length_c   1.000
_cell.angle_alpha   90.00
_cell.angle_beta   90.00
_cell.angle_gamma   90.00
#
_symmetry.space_group_name_H-M   'P 1'
#
loop_
_entity.id
_entity.type
_entity.pdbx_description
1 polymer ?
#
loop_
_entity_poly.entity_id
_entity_poly.type
_entity_poly.pdbx_seq_one_letter_code
_entity_poly.pdbx_strand_id
1 'polypeptide(L)'
;GGYLGVLNRRDLKPEISAAVFGAKPPQVIKPIITSKGVHLIFVEEIIQPKLDDKLRQQIVSDLLLSWIKKQVNQTEINVNFE
;
A
#
# COMPACT_ATOMS: atom_id res chain seq x y z
N GLY A 1 -17.26 21.44 -3.26
CA GLY A 1 -16.89 20.32 -2.36
C GLY A 1 -16.07 19.33 -3.16
N GLY A 2 -14.89 18.95 -2.66
CA GLY A 2 -13.95 18.04 -3.34
C GLY A 2 -13.12 17.21 -2.35
N TYR A 3 -13.58 17.13 -1.10
CA TYR A 3 -12.92 16.37 -0.04
C TYR A 3 -13.19 14.88 -0.23
N LEU A 4 -12.13 14.08 -0.25
CA LEU A 4 -12.20 12.63 -0.47
C LEU A 4 -12.02 11.81 0.81
N GLY A 5 -11.81 12.45 1.96
CA GLY A 5 -11.51 11.74 3.21
C GLY A 5 -10.11 11.16 3.26
N VAL A 6 -9.92 10.21 4.18
CA VAL A 6 -8.68 9.45 4.31
C VAL A 6 -8.67 8.34 3.25
N LEU A 7 -7.64 8.36 2.39
CA LEU A 7 -7.45 7.37 1.34
C LEU A 7 -6.14 6.61 1.56
N ASN A 8 -6.15 5.30 1.34
CA ASN A 8 -4.91 4.54 1.40
C ASN A 8 -4.10 4.72 0.11
N ARG A 9 -2.78 4.61 0.23
CA ARG A 9 -1.85 4.67 -0.91
C ARG A 9 -2.21 3.70 -2.05
N ARG A 10 -2.77 2.54 -1.69
CA ARG A 10 -3.17 1.46 -2.62
C ARG A 10 -4.46 1.75 -3.38
N ASP A 11 -5.29 2.66 -2.87
CA ASP A 11 -6.58 3.01 -3.47
C ASP A 11 -6.42 4.09 -4.55
N LEU A 12 -5.24 4.72 -4.62
CA LEU A 12 -4.89 5.75 -5.59
C LEU A 12 -4.21 5.15 -6.82
N LYS A 13 -4.52 5.70 -8.00
CA LYS A 13 -3.77 5.40 -9.22
C LYS A 13 -2.27 5.71 -9.01
N PRO A 14 -1.34 4.94 -9.59
CA PRO A 14 0.09 5.11 -9.36
C PRO A 14 0.59 6.54 -9.57
N GLU A 15 0.09 7.23 -10.60
CA GLU A 15 0.49 8.59 -10.95
C GLU A 15 0.05 9.60 -9.89
N ILE A 16 -1.16 9.45 -9.36
CA ILE A 16 -1.70 10.29 -8.29
C ILE A 16 -0.98 9.97 -6.98
N SER A 17 -0.78 8.69 -6.69
CA SER A 17 -0.14 8.19 -5.48
C SER A 17 1.28 8.75 -5.34
N ALA A 18 2.09 8.67 -6.40
CA ALA A 18 3.46 9.20 -6.39
C ALA A 18 3.49 10.71 -6.10
N ALA A 19 2.57 11.46 -6.71
CA ALA A 19 2.51 12.91 -6.54
C ALA A 19 2.03 13.33 -5.14
N VAL A 20 1.00 12.66 -4.61
CA VAL A 20 0.44 12.93 -3.27
C VAL A 20 1.46 12.66 -2.18
N PHE A 21 2.12 11.51 -2.20
CA PHE A 21 3.10 11.14 -1.16
C PHE A 21 4.47 11.81 -1.34
N GLY A 22 4.72 12.48 -2.46
CA GLY A 22 5.91 13.31 -2.68
C GLY A 22 5.73 14.78 -2.30
N ALA A 23 4.51 15.23 -2.02
CA ALA A 23 4.22 16.60 -1.61
C ALA A 23 4.67 16.88 -0.18
N LYS A 24 4.81 18.16 0.18
CA LYS A 24 5.03 18.62 1.56
C LYS A 24 3.74 19.27 2.05
N PRO A 25 2.86 18.56 2.77
CA PRO A 25 1.59 19.11 3.21
C PRO A 25 1.77 20.29 4.19
N PRO A 26 0.86 21.28 4.17
CA PRO A 26 -0.26 21.42 3.24
C PRO A 26 0.21 22.01 1.89
N GLN A 27 -0.12 21.35 0.77
CA GLN A 27 0.33 21.79 -0.55
C GLN A 27 -0.65 21.43 -1.67
N VAL A 28 -0.86 22.38 -2.59
CA VAL A 28 -1.48 22.12 -3.89
C VAL A 28 -0.44 21.55 -4.84
N ILE A 29 -0.71 20.38 -5.41
CA ILE A 29 0.17 19.73 -6.38
C ILE A 29 -0.14 20.25 -7.78
N LYS A 30 0.87 20.28 -8.65
CA LYS A 30 0.70 20.57 -10.08
C LYS A 30 -0.40 19.67 -10.69
N PRO A 31 -1.14 20.15 -11.70
CA PRO A 31 -2.20 19.37 -12.32
C PRO A 31 -1.69 18.01 -12.83
N ILE A 32 -2.38 16.94 -12.47
CA ILE A 32 -2.03 15.56 -12.84
C ILE A 32 -2.94 15.12 -13.98
N ILE A 33 -2.33 14.71 -15.10
CA ILE A 33 -3.04 14.18 -16.25
C ILE A 33 -3.34 12.71 -16.00
N THR A 34 -4.61 12.33 -16.04
CA THR A 34 -5.05 10.93 -15.99
C THR A 34 -5.95 10.61 -17.17
N SER A 35 -6.26 9.33 -17.37
CA SER A 35 -7.20 8.89 -18.41
C SER A 35 -8.60 9.52 -18.33
N LYS A 36 -8.99 10.07 -17.17
CA LYS A 36 -10.29 10.74 -16.96
C LYS A 36 -10.22 12.26 -17.13
N GLY A 37 -9.05 12.81 -17.41
CA GLY A 37 -8.80 14.25 -17.52
C GLY A 37 -7.73 14.75 -16.56
N VAL A 38 -7.70 16.06 -16.36
CA VAL A 38 -6.71 16.75 -15.52
C VAL A 38 -7.29 16.99 -14.14
N HIS A 39 -6.56 16.56 -13.10
CA HIS A 39 -6.97 16.73 -11.70
C HIS A 39 -6.02 17.69 -10.99
N LEU A 40 -6.59 18.65 -10.25
CA LEU A 40 -5.86 19.49 -9.30
C LEU A 40 -6.13 18.94 -7.90
N ILE A 41 -5.08 18.64 -7.14
CA ILE A 41 -5.17 17.97 -5.85
C ILE A 41 -4.51 18.85 -4.79
N PHE A 42 -5.24 19.08 -3.70
CA PHE A 42 -4.72 19.68 -2.48
C PHE A 42 -4.47 18.58 -1.45
N VAL A 43 -3.22 18.42 -1.02
CA VAL A 43 -2.86 17.49 0.05
C VAL A 43 -2.89 18.24 1.36
N GLU A 44 -3.85 17.90 2.20
CA GLU A 44 -4.03 18.49 3.53
C GLU A 44 -3.01 17.91 4.51
N GLU A 45 -2.92 16.59 4.60
CA GLU A 45 -2.06 15.87 5.53
C GLU A 45 -1.62 14.52 4.94
N ILE A 46 -0.43 14.06 5.33
CA ILE A 46 0.03 12.68 5.11
C ILE A 46 0.19 12.02 6.47
N ILE A 47 -0.68 11.06 6.77
CA ILE A 47 -0.61 10.27 8.00
C ILE A 47 0.60 9.34 7.92
N GLN A 48 1.53 9.50 8.87
CA GLN A 48 2.74 8.69 8.91
C GLN A 48 2.41 7.24 9.31
N PRO A 49 2.90 6.24 8.56
CA PRO A 49 2.69 4.84 8.93
C PRO A 49 3.43 4.56 10.24
N LYS A 50 2.72 3.97 11.20
CA LYS A 50 3.30 3.51 12.45
C LYS A 50 3.32 2.00 12.49
N LEU A 51 4.47 1.42 12.80
CA LEU A 51 4.59 0.01 13.11
C LEU A 51 4.25 -0.18 14.59
N ASP A 52 2.96 -0.37 14.90
CA ASP A 52 2.55 -0.78 16.24
C ASP A 52 2.78 -2.29 16.45
N ASP A 53 2.75 -2.73 17.71
CA ASP A 53 3.05 -4.12 18.07
C ASP A 53 2.10 -5.12 17.42
N LYS A 54 0.82 -4.74 17.28
CA LYS A 54 -0.20 -5.59 16.66
C LYS A 54 0.08 -5.77 15.17
N LEU A 55 0.31 -4.66 14.46
CA LEU A 55 0.65 -4.65 13.04
C LEU A 55 1.97 -5.37 12.79
N ARG A 56 2.96 -5.21 13.68
CA ARG A 56 4.22 -5.94 13.62
C ARG A 56 4.00 -7.45 13.71
N GLN A 57 3.21 -7.90 14.68
CA GLN A 57 2.89 -9.33 14.81
C GLN A 57 2.16 -9.88 13.58
N GLN A 58 1.22 -9.11 13.01
CA GLN A 58 0.54 -9.48 11.77
C GLN A 58 1.52 -9.63 10.61
N ILE A 59 2.39 -8.65 10.39
CA ILE A 59 3.40 -8.68 9.32
C ILE A 59 4.32 -9.90 9.48
N VAL A 60 4.80 -10.17 10.69
CA VAL A 60 5.67 -11.34 10.97
C VAL A 60 4.95 -12.65 10.66
N SER A 61 3.70 -12.78 11.10
CA SER A 61 2.87 -13.96 10.83
C SER A 61 2.66 -14.17 9.33
N ASP A 62 2.32 -13.11 8.59
CA ASP A 62 2.08 -13.18 7.15
C ASP A 62 3.35 -13.56 6.37
N LEU A 63 4.50 -12.97 6.74
CA LEU A 63 5.79 -13.29 6.14
C LEU A 63 6.19 -14.74 6.41
N LEU A 64 5.98 -15.22 7.65
CA LEU A 64 6.28 -16.60 8.01
C LEU A 64 5.40 -17.59 7.23
N LEU A 65 4.09 -17.36 7.16
CA LEU A 65 3.18 -18.21 6.40
C LEU A 65 3.51 -18.24 4.91
N SER A 66 3.86 -17.09 4.34
CA SER A 66 4.30 -16.98 2.94
C SER A 66 5.59 -17.77 2.71
N TRP A 67 6.55 -17.65 3.63
CA TRP A 67 7.80 -18.41 3.56
C TRP A 67 7.57 -19.92 3.66
N ILE A 68 6.75 -20.39 4.62
CA ILE A 68 6.41 -21.81 4.76
C ILE A 68 5.78 -22.35 3.47
N LYS A 69 4.79 -21.64 2.91
CA LYS A 69 4.16 -22.03 1.64
C LYS A 69 5.18 -22.16 0.51
N LYS A 70 6.14 -21.24 0.44
CA LYS A 70 7.22 -21.30 -0.55
C LYS A 70 8.10 -22.54 -0.34
N GLN A 71 8.46 -22.86 0.91
CA GLN A 71 9.25 -24.06 1.20
C GLN A 71 8.51 -25.34 0.84
N VAL A 72 7.25 -25.47 1.27
CA VAL A 72 6.43 -26.66 0.96
C VAL A 72 6.30 -26.87 -0.56
N ASN A 73 6.08 -25.80 -1.32
CA ASN A 73 5.99 -25.88 -2.79
C ASN A 73 7.32 -26.25 -3.48
N GLN A 74 8.46 -26.04 -2.81
CA GLN A 74 9.79 -26.37 -3.34
C GLN A 74 10.21 -27.80 -3.01
N THR A 75 9.48 -28.49 -2.14
CA THR A 75 9.82 -29.85 -1.69
C THR A 75 8.91 -30.86 -2.39
N GLU A 76 9.49 -31.92 -2.98
CA GLU A 76 8.71 -33.09 -3.39
C GLU A 76 8.25 -33.84 -2.13
N ILE A 77 6.95 -33.75 -1.83
CA ILE A 77 6.36 -34.45 -0.69
C ILE A 77 6.11 -35.91 -1.09
N ASN A 78 7.04 -36.80 -0.76
CA ASN A 78 6.79 -38.25 -0.82
C ASN A 78 5.95 -38.68 0.39
N VAL A 79 4.63 -38.68 0.23
CA VAL A 79 3.69 -39.24 1.21
C VAL A 79 3.48 -40.73 0.89
N ASN A 80 4.47 -41.56 1.21
CA ASN A 80 4.26 -43.00 1.32
C ASN A 80 3.74 -43.30 2.72
N PHE A 81 2.46 -43.65 2.80
CA PHE A 81 1.88 -44.28 3.97
C PHE A 81 1.91 -45.79 3.73
N GLU A 82 2.82 -46.49 4.40
CA GLU A 82 2.76 -47.95 4.59
C GLU A 82 1.85 -48.30 5.77
#